data_AF-X1Q4D0-F1
#
_entry.id   AF-X1Q4D0-F1
#
_cell.length_a   1.000
_cell.length_b   1.000
_cell.length_c   1.000
_cell.angle_alpha   90.00
_cell.angle_beta   90.00
_cell.angle_gamma   90.00
#
_symmetry.space_group_name_H-M   'P 1'
#
loop_
_entity.id
_entity.type
_entity.pdbx_description
1 polymer ?
#
loop_
_entity_poly.entity_id
_entity_poly.type
_entity_poly.pdbx_seq_one_letter_code
_entity_poly.pdbx_strand_id
1 'polypeptide(L)'
;MSSPYPTPGTMLSEIYGDTTGRHRFDPYLADWSDSLKDDRGRVRLHKARCSFLQGSFDFGDLKKAYQMWVGLPEFGKINVYQNGVLLETIISKLPKRGNDIYRWKLKKRLSFLESLGDSHFFNPKDRNLHGAKTQMLFITLTWDPTTCDLETAWSGRKVDKIKGLLNSDPYNPIISKRCKPENVGDHYLAHARGCPCVSCRWNRWVSAMRKNYGKIKVFRNFEAFGESPDDNKVHADGYPHVHAVLLFEDYEFPVSLRDRHKHFRISRGEKDKISNLWDFHVDIEACYSVQGAMGYIKKYLLKTYGKPNVENVPRITSDKAEFTTSLLWLFRKQSFAVSGGGWSDLITYGVTQTDISDFC
;
A
#
# COMPACT_ATOMS: atom_id res chain seq x y z
N MET A 1 6.30 6.28 37.69
CA MET A 1 4.95 5.68 37.71
C MET A 1 4.41 5.70 36.30
N SER A 2 4.35 4.54 35.67
CA SER A 2 3.98 4.33 34.26
C SER A 2 2.47 4.51 34.07
N SER A 3 2.08 5.38 33.15
CA SER A 3 0.68 5.52 32.73
C SER A 3 0.34 4.38 31.78
N PRO A 4 -0.73 3.59 32.02
CA PRO A 4 -1.19 2.59 31.06
C PRO A 4 -1.76 3.29 29.81
N TYR A 5 -1.47 2.71 28.64
CA TYR A 5 -2.01 3.18 27.36
C TYR A 5 -3.55 3.10 27.36
N PRO A 6 -4.28 4.09 26.82
CA PRO A 6 -5.72 4.03 26.73
C PRO A 6 -6.16 2.98 25.69
N THR A 7 -7.05 2.09 26.11
CA THR A 7 -7.74 1.10 25.27
C THR A 7 -8.64 1.79 24.23
N PRO A 8 -8.62 1.39 22.94
CA PRO A 8 -9.53 1.93 21.92
C PRO A 8 -10.94 1.33 22.08
N GLY A 9 -11.72 1.83 23.03
CA GLY A 9 -13.13 1.50 23.17
C GLY A 9 -14.00 2.65 22.66
N THR A 10 -14.84 2.40 21.64
CA THR A 10 -16.24 2.88 21.43
C THR A 10 -16.63 3.32 20.01
N MET A 11 -15.73 3.53 19.05
CA MET A 11 -16.17 4.10 17.75
C MET A 11 -16.79 3.09 16.75
N LEU A 12 -16.60 1.78 16.94
CA LEU A 12 -16.97 0.77 15.92
C LEU A 12 -18.43 0.30 16.01
N SER A 13 -19.11 0.48 17.16
CA SER A 13 -20.51 0.06 17.33
C SER A 13 -21.51 0.97 16.61
N GLU A 14 -21.16 2.24 16.38
CA GLU A 14 -22.08 3.24 15.79
C GLU A 14 -22.14 3.16 14.26
N ILE A 15 -21.08 2.67 13.59
CA ILE A 15 -21.00 2.66 12.11
C ILE A 15 -21.72 1.44 11.50
N TYR A 16 -21.85 0.33 12.23
CA TYR A 16 -22.21 -0.96 11.61
C TYR A 16 -23.50 -1.62 12.11
N GLY A 17 -24.29 -0.96 12.95
CA GLY A 17 -25.60 -1.45 13.39
C GLY A 17 -25.53 -2.74 14.23
N ASP A 18 -26.40 -2.86 15.22
CA ASP A 18 -26.48 -4.00 16.14
C ASP A 18 -27.10 -5.25 15.45
N THR A 19 -26.49 -5.73 14.35
CA THR A 19 -26.95 -6.91 13.60
C THR A 19 -26.10 -8.16 13.83
N THR A 20 -25.02 -8.07 14.59
CA THR A 20 -24.28 -9.23 15.05
C THR A 20 -24.75 -9.59 16.45
N GLY A 21 -25.76 -10.48 16.54
CA GLY A 21 -26.20 -11.09 17.79
C GLY A 21 -25.01 -11.38 18.70
N ARG A 22 -25.02 -10.72 19.86
CA ARG A 22 -23.89 -10.65 20.78
C ARG A 22 -23.54 -12.03 21.32
N HIS A 23 -22.46 -12.62 20.83
CA HIS A 23 -21.56 -13.32 21.73
C HIS A 23 -20.50 -12.32 22.16
N ARG A 24 -20.54 -11.93 23.44
CA ARG A 24 -19.39 -11.28 24.08
C ARG A 24 -18.18 -12.18 23.82
N PHE A 25 -17.10 -11.59 23.34
CA PHE A 25 -15.82 -12.26 23.16
C PHE A 25 -15.47 -13.01 24.45
N ASP A 26 -15.45 -14.35 24.37
CA ASP A 26 -14.98 -15.22 25.43
C ASP A 26 -13.58 -15.71 25.04
N PRO A 27 -12.51 -15.22 25.70
CA PRO A 27 -11.14 -15.64 25.41
C PRO A 27 -10.88 -17.13 25.73
N TYR A 28 -11.86 -17.84 26.31
CA TYR A 28 -11.81 -19.28 26.61
C TYR A 28 -12.59 -20.17 25.63
N LEU A 29 -13.14 -19.62 24.54
CA LEU A 29 -13.71 -20.44 23.46
C LEU A 29 -12.61 -21.25 22.77
N ALA A 30 -12.83 -22.57 22.69
CA ALA A 30 -11.86 -23.58 22.24
C ALA A 30 -11.31 -23.39 20.82
N ASP A 31 -11.91 -22.53 19.98
CA ASP A 31 -11.38 -22.11 18.70
C ASP A 31 -11.64 -20.61 18.46
N TRP A 32 -10.64 -19.77 18.77
CA TRP A 32 -10.66 -18.32 18.49
C TRP A 32 -10.99 -18.00 17.02
N SER A 33 -10.74 -18.93 16.09
CA SER A 33 -11.02 -18.76 14.66
C SER A 33 -12.51 -18.74 14.33
N ASP A 34 -13.38 -19.28 15.20
CA ASP A 34 -14.83 -19.21 15.01
C ASP A 34 -15.37 -17.78 15.13
N SER A 35 -14.74 -16.96 15.97
CA SER A 35 -15.05 -15.53 16.06
C SER A 35 -14.84 -14.77 14.74
N LEU A 36 -14.09 -15.35 13.80
CA LEU A 36 -13.77 -14.77 12.50
C LEU A 36 -14.68 -15.22 11.36
N LYS A 37 -15.41 -16.32 11.56
CA LYS A 37 -16.20 -16.98 10.53
C LYS A 37 -17.61 -16.40 10.49
N ASP A 38 -18.20 -16.27 9.30
CA ASP A 38 -19.64 -16.04 9.18
C ASP A 38 -20.45 -17.33 9.47
N ASP A 39 -21.77 -17.22 9.36
CA ASP A 39 -22.74 -18.33 9.48
C ASP A 39 -22.42 -19.54 8.59
N ARG A 40 -21.63 -19.35 7.54
CA ARG A 40 -21.21 -20.41 6.61
C ARG A 40 -19.77 -20.87 6.84
N GLY A 41 -19.17 -20.53 7.98
CA GLY A 41 -17.80 -20.91 8.31
C GLY A 41 -16.74 -20.08 7.57
N ARG A 42 -17.10 -18.97 6.92
CA ARG A 42 -16.17 -18.22 6.05
C ARG A 42 -15.51 -17.08 6.81
N VAL A 43 -14.18 -17.04 6.82
CA VAL A 43 -13.44 -15.95 7.47
C VAL A 43 -13.76 -14.60 6.82
N ARG A 44 -14.10 -13.60 7.63
CA ARG A 44 -14.46 -12.26 7.17
C ARG A 44 -13.49 -11.19 7.66
N LEU A 45 -13.11 -10.31 6.72
CA LEU A 45 -12.26 -9.16 7.00
C LEU A 45 -12.83 -8.27 8.12
N HIS A 46 -14.14 -8.02 8.14
CA HIS A 46 -14.73 -7.16 9.17
C HIS A 46 -14.55 -7.75 10.57
N LYS A 47 -14.75 -9.07 10.73
CA LYS A 47 -14.55 -9.77 12.00
C LYS A 47 -13.09 -9.73 12.43
N ALA A 48 -12.17 -10.04 11.52
CA ALA A 48 -10.73 -9.95 11.78
C ALA A 48 -10.29 -8.52 12.16
N ARG A 49 -10.84 -7.49 11.51
CA ARG A 49 -10.60 -6.09 11.87
C ARG A 49 -11.11 -5.76 13.26
N CYS A 50 -12.33 -6.16 13.60
CA CYS A 50 -12.88 -5.90 14.94
C CYS A 50 -12.02 -6.57 16.01
N SER A 51 -11.69 -7.86 15.85
CA SER A 51 -10.88 -8.58 16.84
C SER A 51 -9.49 -7.98 17.01
N PHE A 52 -8.82 -7.60 15.92
CA PHE A 52 -7.49 -6.98 16.00
C PHE A 52 -7.52 -5.60 16.64
N LEU A 53 -8.46 -4.72 16.25
CA LEU A 53 -8.51 -3.35 16.74
C LEU A 53 -9.04 -3.23 18.17
N GLN A 54 -9.84 -4.21 18.62
CA GLN A 54 -10.29 -4.30 20.01
C GLN A 54 -9.22 -4.88 20.95
N GLY A 55 -8.06 -5.30 20.42
CA GLY A 55 -6.96 -5.86 21.19
C GLY A 55 -7.10 -7.34 21.53
N SER A 56 -8.05 -8.05 20.92
CA SER A 56 -8.24 -9.49 21.12
C SER A 56 -7.19 -10.33 20.39
N PHE A 57 -6.52 -9.79 19.35
CA PHE A 57 -5.56 -10.50 18.50
C PHE A 57 -4.19 -9.82 18.48
N ASP A 58 -3.15 -10.64 18.36
CA ASP A 58 -1.79 -10.19 18.04
C ASP A 58 -1.49 -10.29 16.52
N PHE A 59 -0.25 -9.99 16.14
CA PHE A 59 0.20 -10.11 14.75
C PHE A 59 0.26 -11.57 14.24
N GLY A 60 0.51 -12.54 15.12
CA GLY A 60 0.49 -13.96 14.80
C GLY A 60 -0.90 -14.44 14.41
N ASP A 61 -1.91 -14.07 15.20
CA ASP A 61 -3.31 -14.41 14.93
C ASP A 61 -3.84 -13.67 13.69
N LEU A 62 -3.39 -12.44 13.46
CA LEU A 62 -3.68 -11.71 12.21
C LEU A 62 -3.14 -12.47 10.98
N LYS A 63 -1.90 -12.98 11.03
CA LYS A 63 -1.31 -13.77 9.93
C LYS A 63 -2.13 -15.04 9.68
N LYS A 64 -2.46 -15.80 10.73
CA LYS A 64 -3.33 -17.00 10.63
C LYS A 64 -4.71 -16.67 10.04
N ALA A 65 -5.36 -15.60 10.52
CA ALA A 65 -6.64 -15.13 10.00
C ALA A 65 -6.57 -14.79 8.52
N TYR A 66 -5.48 -14.12 8.09
CA TYR A 66 -5.22 -13.83 6.70
C TYR A 66 -5.00 -15.09 5.86
N GLN A 67 -4.26 -16.09 6.36
CA GLN A 67 -4.06 -17.38 5.70
C GLN A 67 -5.37 -18.12 5.46
N MET A 68 -6.22 -18.21 6.49
CA MET A 68 -7.56 -18.80 6.38
C MET A 68 -8.41 -18.02 5.38
N TRP A 69 -8.40 -16.68 5.48
CA TRP A 69 -9.14 -15.83 4.56
C TRP A 69 -8.68 -16.03 3.13
N VAL A 70 -7.38 -16.01 2.81
CA VAL A 70 -6.88 -16.12 1.44
C VAL A 70 -7.07 -17.54 0.88
N GLY A 71 -6.98 -18.56 1.74
CA GLY A 71 -7.14 -19.97 1.39
C GLY A 71 -8.56 -20.35 0.94
N LEU A 72 -9.59 -19.71 1.48
CA LEU A 72 -11.00 -20.02 1.20
C LEU A 72 -11.45 -19.63 -0.24
N PRO A 73 -11.67 -20.52 -1.20
CA PRO A 73 -12.08 -20.11 -2.54
C PRO A 73 -13.42 -19.37 -2.53
N GLU A 74 -13.47 -18.19 -3.15
CA GLU A 74 -14.71 -17.46 -3.38
C GLU A 74 -14.90 -17.29 -4.88
N PHE A 75 -16.15 -17.42 -5.34
CA PHE A 75 -16.50 -17.34 -6.76
C PHE A 75 -17.51 -16.20 -6.95
N GLY A 76 -17.27 -15.38 -7.98
CA GLY A 76 -18.21 -14.37 -8.44
C GLY A 76 -19.01 -14.94 -9.60
N LYS A 77 -20.31 -14.63 -9.63
CA LYS A 77 -21.20 -14.89 -10.75
C LYS A 77 -21.56 -13.55 -11.40
N ILE A 78 -21.25 -13.41 -12.67
CA ILE A 78 -21.60 -12.25 -13.49
C ILE A 78 -22.56 -12.74 -14.57
N ASN A 79 -23.76 -12.18 -14.59
CA ASN A 79 -24.72 -12.42 -15.66
C ASN A 79 -24.58 -11.29 -16.68
N VAL A 80 -24.32 -11.64 -17.94
CA VAL A 80 -24.20 -10.69 -19.04
C VAL A 80 -25.55 -10.61 -19.75
N TYR A 81 -26.12 -9.42 -19.79
CA TYR A 81 -27.41 -9.16 -20.44
C TYR A 81 -27.21 -8.27 -21.65
N GLN A 82 -27.96 -8.53 -22.73
CA GLN A 82 -28.11 -7.62 -23.87
C GLN A 82 -29.60 -7.46 -24.17
N ASN A 83 -30.09 -6.22 -24.23
CA ASN A 83 -31.50 -5.90 -24.45
C ASN A 83 -32.46 -6.64 -23.50
N GLY A 84 -32.05 -6.82 -22.23
CA GLY A 84 -32.83 -7.54 -21.22
C GLY A 84 -32.76 -9.08 -21.31
N VAL A 85 -32.12 -9.62 -22.34
CA VAL A 85 -31.92 -11.07 -22.52
C VAL A 85 -30.59 -11.48 -21.87
N LEU A 86 -30.63 -12.52 -21.03
CA LEU A 86 -29.41 -13.13 -20.49
C LEU A 86 -28.66 -13.84 -21.60
N LEU A 87 -27.48 -13.34 -21.97
CA LEU A 87 -26.63 -13.95 -22.98
C LEU A 87 -25.76 -15.05 -22.38
N GLU A 88 -25.07 -14.75 -21.28
CA GLU A 88 -24.16 -15.69 -20.65
C GLU A 88 -24.04 -15.46 -19.14
N THR A 89 -23.57 -16.51 -18.45
CA THR A 89 -23.22 -16.47 -17.03
C THR A 89 -21.75 -16.83 -16.87
N ILE A 90 -20.95 -15.88 -16.41
CA ILE A 90 -19.53 -16.06 -16.11
C ILE A 90 -19.39 -16.36 -14.62
N ILE A 91 -18.87 -17.54 -14.29
CA ILE A 91 -18.48 -17.90 -12.92
C ILE A 91 -16.97 -17.99 -12.87
N SER A 92 -16.34 -17.19 -12.01
CA SER A 92 -14.88 -17.19 -11.85
C SER A 92 -14.50 -17.07 -10.39
N LYS A 93 -13.39 -17.74 -10.03
CA LYS A 93 -12.72 -17.53 -8.75
C LYS A 93 -12.32 -16.06 -8.62
N LEU A 94 -12.65 -15.44 -7.48
CA LEU A 94 -12.39 -14.04 -7.21
C LEU A 94 -10.90 -13.80 -6.88
N PRO A 95 -10.30 -12.69 -7.36
CA PRO A 95 -8.90 -12.35 -7.09
C PRO A 95 -8.74 -11.73 -5.71
N LYS A 96 -8.73 -12.55 -4.66
CA LYS A 96 -8.40 -12.11 -3.31
C LYS A 96 -6.91 -11.82 -3.19
N ARG A 97 -6.54 -10.73 -2.50
CA ARG A 97 -5.14 -10.35 -2.29
C ARG A 97 -4.32 -11.56 -1.82
N GLY A 98 -3.30 -11.91 -2.59
CA GLY A 98 -2.40 -13.01 -2.29
C GLY A 98 -2.91 -14.41 -2.66
N ASN A 99 -4.09 -14.58 -3.25
CA ASN A 99 -4.48 -15.86 -3.85
C ASN A 99 -3.86 -16.05 -5.25
N ASP A 100 -4.02 -17.24 -5.81
CA ASP A 100 -3.53 -17.63 -7.12
C ASP A 100 -3.99 -16.72 -8.27
N ILE A 101 -5.29 -16.40 -8.33
CA ILE A 101 -5.84 -15.54 -9.38
C ILE A 101 -5.29 -14.11 -9.26
N TYR A 102 -5.22 -13.57 -8.05
CA TYR A 102 -4.65 -12.25 -7.79
C TYR A 102 -3.18 -12.21 -8.22
N ARG A 103 -2.40 -13.24 -7.87
CA ARG A 103 -0.97 -13.36 -8.23
C ARG A 103 -0.77 -13.37 -9.72
N TRP A 104 -1.55 -14.19 -10.43
CA TRP A 104 -1.52 -14.25 -11.89
C TRP A 104 -1.87 -12.89 -12.52
N LYS A 105 -2.95 -12.25 -12.06
CA LYS A 105 -3.34 -10.90 -12.54
C LYS A 105 -2.25 -9.87 -12.27
N LEU A 106 -1.62 -9.92 -11.09
CA LEU A 106 -0.53 -9.03 -10.73
C LEU A 106 0.70 -9.24 -11.62
N LYS A 107 1.12 -10.49 -11.84
CA LYS A 107 2.24 -10.81 -12.74
C LYS A 107 1.98 -10.25 -14.14
N LYS A 108 0.77 -10.45 -14.67
CA LYS A 108 0.37 -9.86 -15.97
C LYS A 108 0.46 -8.34 -15.96
N ARG A 109 -0.06 -7.67 -14.93
CA ARG A 109 0.01 -6.20 -14.79
C ARG A 109 1.43 -5.66 -14.67
N LEU A 110 2.37 -6.47 -14.21
CA LEU A 110 3.79 -6.10 -14.04
C LEU A 110 4.67 -6.61 -15.19
N SER A 111 4.10 -7.28 -16.20
CA SER A 111 4.86 -7.84 -17.33
C SER A 111 5.58 -6.76 -18.14
N PHE A 112 5.06 -5.53 -18.18
CA PHE A 112 5.75 -4.40 -18.81
C PHE A 112 7.13 -4.13 -18.18
N LEU A 113 7.36 -4.53 -16.93
CA LEU A 113 8.69 -4.42 -16.30
C LEU A 113 9.73 -5.35 -16.92
N GLU A 114 9.32 -6.30 -17.75
CA GLU A 114 10.20 -7.18 -18.53
C GLU A 114 10.55 -6.57 -19.89
N SER A 115 9.70 -5.68 -20.40
CA SER A 115 9.94 -4.95 -21.66
C SER A 115 10.66 -3.62 -21.49
N LEU A 116 10.96 -3.20 -20.25
CA LEU A 116 11.78 -2.00 -20.00
C LEU A 116 13.22 -2.28 -20.46
N GLY A 117 13.65 -1.60 -21.52
CA GLY A 117 15.04 -1.61 -21.98
C GLY A 117 16.01 -1.17 -20.88
N ASP A 118 17.21 -1.74 -20.87
CA ASP A 118 18.21 -1.45 -19.84
C ASP A 118 19.06 -0.22 -20.21
N SER A 119 18.51 0.95 -19.93
CA SER A 119 19.25 2.21 -20.01
C SER A 119 20.10 2.39 -18.77
N HIS A 120 21.40 2.56 -18.96
CA HIS A 120 22.36 2.81 -17.90
C HIS A 120 22.52 4.32 -17.71
N PHE A 121 22.44 4.78 -16.47
CA PHE A 121 22.73 6.17 -16.10
C PHE A 121 24.24 6.36 -15.86
N PHE A 122 24.91 5.34 -15.32
CA PHE A 122 26.37 5.33 -15.12
C PHE A 122 26.90 3.90 -15.01
N ASN A 123 28.22 3.73 -15.16
CA ASN A 123 28.87 2.42 -15.08
C ASN A 123 29.10 2.00 -13.62
N PRO A 124 28.47 0.93 -13.10
CA PRO A 124 28.62 0.50 -11.71
C PRO A 124 30.00 -0.12 -11.39
N LYS A 125 30.81 -0.42 -12.41
CA LYS A 125 32.17 -0.95 -12.26
C LYS A 125 33.22 0.16 -12.16
N ASP A 126 32.85 1.40 -12.46
CA ASP A 126 33.78 2.52 -12.34
C ASP A 126 34.16 2.73 -10.87
N ARG A 127 35.46 2.84 -10.62
CA ARG A 127 36.01 3.14 -9.29
C ARG A 127 35.97 4.63 -9.02
N ASN A 128 35.94 5.45 -10.08
CA ASN A 128 35.86 6.89 -10.00
C ASN A 128 34.45 7.35 -10.36
N LEU A 129 33.64 7.68 -9.35
CA LEU A 129 32.29 8.18 -9.55
C LEU A 129 32.25 9.69 -9.85
N HIS A 130 33.39 10.35 -10.06
CA HIS A 130 33.41 11.77 -10.42
C HIS A 130 32.64 12.01 -11.72
N GLY A 131 31.61 12.86 -11.63
CA GLY A 131 30.74 13.19 -12.76
C GLY A 131 29.61 12.19 -13.00
N ALA A 132 29.55 11.07 -12.28
CA ALA A 132 28.44 10.12 -12.38
C ALA A 132 27.14 10.77 -11.88
N LYS A 133 26.05 10.56 -12.64
CA LYS A 133 24.74 11.09 -12.32
C LYS A 133 23.65 10.05 -12.52
N THR A 134 22.51 10.25 -11.87
CA THR A 134 21.32 9.43 -12.10
C THR A 134 20.05 10.27 -12.08
N GLN A 135 19.09 9.91 -12.92
CA GLN A 135 17.73 10.43 -12.88
C GLN A 135 16.81 9.53 -12.05
N MET A 136 17.33 8.46 -11.47
CA MET A 136 16.50 7.44 -10.83
C MET A 136 17.00 7.12 -9.41
N LEU A 137 16.09 7.26 -8.45
CA LEU A 137 16.36 7.02 -7.04
C LEU A 137 15.45 5.91 -6.52
N PHE A 138 16.01 5.01 -5.73
CA PHE A 138 15.26 4.14 -4.84
C PHE A 138 15.24 4.77 -3.45
N ILE A 139 14.05 4.97 -2.89
CA ILE A 139 13.84 5.69 -1.64
C ILE A 139 13.03 4.83 -0.68
N THR A 140 13.54 4.72 0.54
CA THR A 140 12.80 4.19 1.68
C THR A 140 12.47 5.33 2.63
N LEU A 141 11.18 5.55 2.92
CA LEU A 141 10.73 6.50 3.95
C LEU A 141 10.20 5.73 5.15
N THR A 142 10.87 5.86 6.29
CA THR A 142 10.50 5.14 7.51
C THR A 142 9.34 5.82 8.24
N TRP A 143 8.87 5.16 9.29
CA TRP A 143 7.84 5.66 10.18
C TRP A 143 8.32 5.69 11.61
N ASP A 144 7.97 6.73 12.33
CA ASP A 144 8.16 6.81 13.77
C ASP A 144 6.87 6.42 14.50
N PRO A 145 6.87 5.30 15.27
CA PRO A 145 5.68 4.84 16.00
C PRO A 145 5.19 5.83 17.07
N THR A 146 5.99 6.81 17.47
CA THR A 146 5.57 7.85 18.43
C THR A 146 4.61 8.88 17.82
N THR A 147 4.44 8.90 16.50
CA THR A 147 3.65 9.92 15.79
C THR A 147 2.14 9.75 16.00
N CYS A 148 1.64 8.51 15.93
CA CYS A 148 0.25 8.14 16.14
C CYS A 148 0.14 6.63 16.28
N ASP A 149 -1.01 6.13 16.72
CA ASP A 149 -1.29 4.70 16.80
C ASP A 149 -1.24 4.00 15.43
N LEU A 150 -1.12 2.67 15.45
CA LEU A 150 -0.99 1.81 14.27
C LEU A 150 -2.17 1.94 13.30
N GLU A 151 -3.41 1.99 13.81
CA GLU A 151 -4.59 2.14 12.96
C GLU A 151 -4.58 3.50 12.26
N THR A 152 -4.29 4.57 12.99
CA THR A 152 -4.16 5.92 12.43
C THR A 152 -3.03 6.00 11.42
N ALA A 153 -1.89 5.32 11.66
CA ALA A 153 -0.76 5.31 10.74
C ALA A 153 -1.13 4.72 9.38
N TRP A 154 -1.85 3.60 9.38
CA TRP A 154 -2.35 2.97 8.15
C TRP A 154 -3.58 3.69 7.60
N SER A 155 -4.70 3.69 8.34
CA SER A 155 -6.03 4.09 7.87
C SER A 155 -6.28 5.59 7.89
N GLY A 156 -5.59 6.32 8.76
CA GLY A 156 -5.79 7.74 8.98
C GLY A 156 -7.00 8.09 9.83
N ARG A 157 -6.92 9.26 10.48
CA ARG A 157 -8.06 9.90 11.13
C ARG A 157 -9.06 10.35 10.08
N LYS A 158 -10.29 9.85 10.21
CA LYS A 158 -11.39 10.19 9.30
C LYS A 158 -12.33 11.17 9.98
N VAL A 159 -12.89 12.06 9.16
CA VAL A 159 -13.97 12.98 9.53
C VAL A 159 -15.08 12.77 8.52
N ASP A 160 -16.31 12.85 9.01
CA ASP A 160 -17.47 12.85 8.13
C ASP A 160 -17.52 14.17 7.34
N LYS A 161 -17.86 14.06 6.07
CA LYS A 161 -17.99 15.17 5.15
C LYS A 161 -19.20 14.96 4.26
N ILE A 162 -19.81 16.06 3.86
CA ILE A 162 -20.96 16.06 2.97
C ILE A 162 -20.48 16.45 1.58
N LYS A 163 -20.78 15.63 0.56
CA LYS A 163 -20.45 15.93 -0.83
C LYS A 163 -21.14 17.22 -1.25
N GLY A 164 -20.40 18.03 -2.00
CA GLY A 164 -20.89 19.31 -2.48
C GLY A 164 -20.83 20.44 -1.45
N LEU A 165 -20.58 20.18 -0.17
CA LEU A 165 -20.40 21.25 0.83
C LEU A 165 -18.92 21.56 1.08
N LEU A 166 -18.55 22.84 0.95
CA LEU A 166 -17.20 23.36 1.22
C LEU A 166 -16.97 23.66 2.70
N ASN A 167 -18.05 23.86 3.46
CA ASN A 167 -18.05 24.01 4.90
C ASN A 167 -19.05 23.02 5.53
N SER A 168 -18.93 22.82 6.84
CA SER A 168 -19.83 21.98 7.63
C SER A 168 -20.86 22.81 8.40
N ASP A 169 -21.11 24.06 7.99
CA ASP A 169 -22.08 24.95 8.61
C ASP A 169 -23.49 24.60 8.12
N PRO A 170 -24.38 24.10 8.99
CA PRO A 170 -25.72 23.70 8.60
C PRO A 170 -26.65 24.89 8.29
N TYR A 171 -26.31 26.10 8.75
CA TYR A 171 -27.14 27.29 8.57
C TYR A 171 -26.70 28.13 7.37
N ASN A 172 -25.44 28.02 6.94
CA ASN A 172 -24.93 28.71 5.76
C ASN A 172 -24.03 27.79 4.90
N PRO A 173 -24.62 26.79 4.22
CA PRO A 173 -23.87 25.83 3.43
C PRO A 173 -23.29 26.46 2.16
N ILE A 174 -21.97 26.36 1.99
CA ILE A 174 -21.29 26.78 0.77
C ILE A 174 -21.21 25.61 -0.19
N ILE A 175 -21.94 25.68 -1.31
CA ILE A 175 -22.01 24.60 -2.28
C ILE A 175 -20.89 24.69 -3.33
N SER A 176 -20.18 23.59 -3.55
CA SER A 176 -19.18 23.44 -4.61
C SER A 176 -19.85 23.33 -5.97
N LYS A 177 -19.55 24.29 -6.86
CA LYS A 177 -19.97 24.29 -8.27
C LYS A 177 -19.45 23.09 -9.09
N ARG A 178 -18.52 22.30 -8.54
CA ARG A 178 -17.92 21.12 -9.21
C ARG A 178 -18.65 19.82 -8.87
N CYS A 179 -19.56 19.83 -7.90
CA CYS A 179 -20.33 18.64 -7.54
C CYS A 179 -21.57 18.58 -8.42
N LYS A 180 -21.86 17.39 -8.99
CA LYS A 180 -23.11 17.21 -9.73
C LYS A 180 -24.29 17.30 -8.74
N PRO A 181 -25.41 17.97 -9.09
CA PRO A 181 -26.52 18.21 -8.16
C PRO A 181 -27.03 16.95 -7.47
N GLU A 182 -27.08 15.81 -8.18
CA GLU A 182 -27.56 14.53 -7.67
C GLU A 182 -26.65 13.87 -6.62
N ASN A 183 -25.43 14.39 -6.43
CA ASN A 183 -24.48 13.89 -5.43
C ASN A 183 -24.35 14.82 -4.23
N VAL A 184 -25.01 15.98 -4.22
CA VAL A 184 -24.94 16.93 -3.10
C VAL A 184 -25.73 16.35 -1.92
N GLY A 185 -25.14 16.38 -0.73
CA GLY A 185 -25.78 15.84 0.49
C GLY A 185 -25.30 14.44 0.91
N ASP A 186 -24.62 13.69 0.03
CA ASP A 186 -24.07 12.39 0.39
C ASP A 186 -22.97 12.52 1.45
N HIS A 187 -23.09 11.76 2.53
CA HIS A 187 -22.04 11.64 3.54
C HIS A 187 -20.91 10.72 3.04
N TYR A 188 -19.67 11.11 3.32
CA TYR A 188 -18.49 10.29 3.06
C TYR A 188 -17.39 10.57 4.08
N LEU A 189 -16.64 9.54 4.42
CA LEU A 189 -15.50 9.66 5.32
C LEU A 189 -14.27 10.14 4.56
N ALA A 190 -13.80 11.34 4.89
CA ALA A 190 -12.56 11.91 4.37
C ALA A 190 -11.47 11.89 5.43
N HIS A 191 -10.20 11.92 5.02
CA HIS A 191 -9.13 12.13 6.00
C HIS A 191 -9.19 13.54 6.56
N ALA A 192 -8.97 13.66 7.87
CA ALA A 192 -8.88 14.94 8.56
C ALA A 192 -7.78 15.82 7.95
N ARG A 193 -7.95 17.14 8.04
CA ARG A 193 -6.87 18.07 7.68
C ARG A 193 -5.65 17.77 8.56
N GLY A 194 -4.47 17.71 7.95
CA GLY A 194 -3.24 17.35 8.67
C GLY A 194 -3.15 15.87 9.05
N CYS A 195 -4.00 14.99 8.52
CA CYS A 195 -3.97 13.56 8.84
C CYS A 195 -2.54 13.00 8.78
N PRO A 196 -2.08 12.32 9.85
CA PRO A 196 -0.71 11.87 9.93
C PRO A 196 -0.47 10.61 9.13
N CYS A 197 -1.49 9.88 8.65
CA CYS A 197 -1.32 8.57 8.02
C CYS A 197 -0.32 8.55 6.85
N VAL A 198 0.23 7.36 6.59
CA VAL A 198 1.25 7.13 5.58
C VAL A 198 0.83 7.59 4.18
N SER A 199 -0.45 7.45 3.81
CA SER A 199 -0.95 7.90 2.50
C SER A 199 -0.94 9.43 2.39
N CYS A 200 -1.38 10.14 3.43
CA CYS A 200 -1.39 11.61 3.44
C CYS A 200 0.02 12.19 3.50
N ARG A 201 0.89 11.63 4.35
CA ARG A 201 2.30 12.04 4.43
C ARG A 201 3.02 11.83 3.11
N TRP A 202 2.86 10.65 2.49
CA TRP A 202 3.40 10.39 1.17
C TRP A 202 2.94 11.41 0.12
N ASN A 203 1.64 11.71 0.06
CA ASN A 203 1.10 12.64 -0.93
C ASN A 203 1.67 14.06 -0.73
N ARG A 204 1.85 14.51 0.52
CA ARG A 204 2.53 15.77 0.81
C ARG A 204 3.98 15.74 0.36
N TRP A 205 4.70 14.68 0.73
CA TRP A 205 6.12 14.50 0.40
C TRP A 205 6.37 14.47 -1.11
N VAL A 206 5.62 13.64 -1.87
CA VAL A 206 5.82 13.53 -3.33
C VAL A 206 5.40 14.82 -4.06
N SER A 207 4.45 15.58 -3.51
CA SER A 207 4.09 16.89 -4.06
C SER A 207 5.20 17.91 -3.84
N ALA A 208 5.84 17.91 -2.65
CA ALA A 208 7.01 18.74 -2.38
C ALA A 208 8.21 18.35 -3.24
N MET A 209 8.45 17.04 -3.41
CA MET A 209 9.47 16.53 -4.33
C MET A 209 9.26 17.05 -5.76
N ARG A 210 8.02 16.99 -6.28
CA ARG A 210 7.71 17.51 -7.62
C ARG A 210 7.88 19.02 -7.74
N LYS A 211 7.60 19.77 -6.67
CA LYS A 211 7.86 21.22 -6.63
C LYS A 211 9.35 21.53 -6.71
N ASN A 212 10.19 20.72 -6.07
CA ASN A 212 11.63 20.98 -5.98
C ASN A 212 12.42 20.42 -7.18
N TYR A 213 11.95 19.34 -7.80
CA TYR A 213 12.72 18.57 -8.79
C TYR A 213 11.98 18.34 -10.12
N GLY A 214 10.83 18.98 -10.33
CA GLY A 214 10.08 18.89 -11.58
C GLY A 214 9.21 17.63 -11.71
N LYS A 215 9.08 17.11 -12.92
CA LYS A 215 8.26 15.93 -13.21
C LYS A 215 8.91 14.68 -12.64
N ILE A 216 8.11 13.94 -11.87
CA ILE A 216 8.52 12.70 -11.22
C ILE A 216 7.50 11.59 -11.51
N LYS A 217 7.99 10.55 -12.17
CA LYS A 217 7.29 9.27 -12.29
C LYS A 217 7.58 8.43 -11.05
N VAL A 218 6.53 7.86 -10.51
CA VAL A 218 6.54 7.16 -9.23
C VAL A 218 6.12 5.73 -9.42
N PHE A 219 6.90 4.81 -8.86
CA PHE A 219 6.46 3.48 -8.49
C PHE A 219 6.62 3.36 -6.98
N ARG A 220 5.55 3.10 -6.24
CA ARG A 220 5.58 3.03 -4.77
C ARG A 220 4.87 1.79 -4.25
N ASN A 221 5.37 1.20 -3.17
CA ASN A 221 4.66 0.22 -2.36
C ASN A 221 4.68 0.60 -0.86
N PHE A 222 3.71 0.05 -0.12
CA PHE A 222 3.75 0.06 1.34
C PHE A 222 4.32 -1.28 1.81
N GLU A 223 5.09 -1.25 2.88
CA GLU A 223 5.56 -2.44 3.59
C GLU A 223 5.39 -2.19 5.09
N ALA A 224 5.19 -3.25 5.86
CA ALA A 224 5.18 -3.17 7.31
C ALA A 224 6.60 -3.39 7.85
N PHE A 225 7.00 -2.64 8.86
CA PHE A 225 8.17 -3.01 9.66
C PHE A 225 7.95 -4.43 10.21
N GLY A 226 8.98 -5.27 10.11
CA GLY A 226 8.94 -6.63 10.64
C GLY A 226 8.89 -6.62 12.16
N GLU A 227 8.52 -7.76 12.74
CA GLU A 227 8.50 -7.97 14.18
C GLU A 227 9.94 -8.03 14.72
N SER A 228 10.20 -7.26 15.77
CA SER A 228 11.45 -7.31 16.54
C SER A 228 11.34 -8.32 17.68
N PRO A 229 12.48 -8.87 18.17
CA PRO A 229 12.49 -9.63 19.41
C PRO A 229 11.99 -8.76 20.58
N ASP A 230 11.33 -9.40 21.54
CA ASP A 230 10.93 -8.73 22.78
C ASP A 230 12.17 -8.38 23.62
N ASP A 231 12.58 -7.13 23.53
CA ASP A 231 13.73 -6.57 24.26
C ASP A 231 13.35 -5.36 25.12
N ASN A 232 12.05 -5.22 25.45
CA ASN A 232 11.45 -4.09 26.17
C ASN A 232 11.67 -2.70 25.51
N LYS A 233 12.07 -2.63 24.23
CA LYS A 233 12.14 -1.37 23.49
C LYS A 233 10.89 -1.16 22.63
N VAL A 234 10.60 0.12 22.37
CA VAL A 234 9.56 0.49 21.40
C VAL A 234 10.11 0.24 20.00
N HIS A 235 9.53 -0.75 19.31
CA HIS A 235 9.82 -1.03 17.90
C HIS A 235 8.73 -0.46 17.01
N ALA A 236 9.06 -0.28 15.73
CA ALA A 236 8.12 0.18 14.72
C ALA A 236 7.24 -0.97 14.18
N ASP A 237 7.14 -2.10 14.88
CA ASP A 237 6.52 -3.34 14.41
C ASP A 237 5.12 -3.10 13.82
N GLY A 238 4.92 -3.58 12.60
CA GLY A 238 3.65 -3.42 11.88
C GLY A 238 3.38 -2.02 11.33
N TYR A 239 4.13 -0.97 11.73
CA TYR A 239 3.93 0.37 11.19
C TYR A 239 4.27 0.44 9.69
N PRO A 240 3.57 1.30 8.93
CA PRO A 240 3.77 1.40 7.50
C PRO A 240 5.01 2.23 7.15
N HIS A 241 5.92 1.67 6.37
CA HIS A 241 6.94 2.45 5.65
C HIS A 241 6.73 2.41 4.15
N VAL A 242 7.45 3.30 3.48
CA VAL A 242 7.34 3.54 2.05
C VAL A 242 8.58 2.99 1.37
N HIS A 243 8.40 2.21 0.32
CA HIS A 243 9.44 1.97 -0.69
C HIS A 243 8.98 2.56 -2.00
N ALA A 244 9.85 3.30 -2.67
CA ALA A 244 9.54 3.88 -3.96
C ALA A 244 10.75 3.93 -4.89
N VAL A 245 10.52 3.71 -6.18
CA VAL A 245 11.42 4.13 -7.24
C VAL A 245 10.84 5.38 -7.88
N LEU A 246 11.67 6.41 -7.96
CA LEU A 246 11.35 7.68 -8.56
C LEU A 246 12.24 7.89 -9.78
N LEU A 247 11.62 8.22 -10.91
CA LEU A 247 12.31 8.70 -12.11
C LEU A 247 12.03 10.19 -12.25
N PHE A 248 13.10 10.98 -12.30
CA PHE A 248 13.09 12.43 -12.39
C PHE A 248 13.38 12.82 -13.84
N GLU A 249 12.38 13.35 -14.53
CA GLU A 249 12.52 13.68 -15.96
C GLU A 249 13.34 14.96 -16.17
N ASP A 250 13.23 15.89 -15.23
CA ASP A 250 13.79 17.24 -15.35
C ASP A 250 15.04 17.45 -14.47
N TYR A 251 15.53 16.40 -13.79
CA TYR A 251 16.62 16.53 -12.81
C TYR A 251 17.55 15.31 -12.74
N GLU A 252 18.85 15.57 -12.62
CA GLU A 252 19.89 14.56 -12.44
C GLU A 252 20.62 14.74 -11.11
N PHE A 253 20.76 13.66 -10.35
CA PHE A 253 21.46 13.66 -9.06
C PHE A 253 22.92 13.24 -9.22
N PRO A 254 23.88 14.01 -8.69
CA PRO A 254 25.27 13.59 -8.63
C PRO A 254 25.44 12.42 -7.66
N VAL A 255 26.12 11.38 -8.11
CA VAL A 255 26.48 10.20 -7.31
C VAL A 255 27.80 10.48 -6.60
N SER A 256 27.82 10.27 -5.27
CA SER A 256 28.96 10.66 -4.43
C SER A 256 29.85 9.49 -4.03
N LEU A 257 29.26 8.36 -3.67
CA LEU A 257 29.99 7.21 -3.15
C LEU A 257 29.23 5.92 -3.35
N ARG A 258 29.98 4.82 -3.20
CA ARG A 258 29.44 3.49 -2.98
C ARG A 258 29.68 3.11 -1.52
N ASP A 259 28.61 2.80 -0.80
CA ASP A 259 28.71 2.47 0.62
C ASP A 259 29.26 1.05 0.86
N ARG A 260 29.46 0.70 2.13
CA ARG A 260 29.98 -0.61 2.56
C ARG A 260 29.09 -1.78 2.14
N HIS A 261 27.80 -1.54 1.93
CA HIS A 261 26.82 -2.51 1.48
C HIS A 261 26.67 -2.53 -0.06
N LYS A 262 27.57 -1.82 -0.76
CA LYS A 262 27.64 -1.72 -2.22
C LYS A 262 26.50 -0.91 -2.85
N HIS A 263 25.77 -0.11 -2.07
CA HIS A 263 24.75 0.81 -2.59
C HIS A 263 25.39 2.12 -3.06
N PHE A 264 24.94 2.63 -4.20
CA PHE A 264 25.35 3.95 -4.68
C PHE A 264 24.53 5.02 -3.96
N ARG A 265 25.18 6.12 -3.56
CA ARG A 265 24.55 7.21 -2.81
C ARG A 265 24.67 8.51 -3.59
N ILE A 266 23.64 9.34 -3.52
CA ILE A 266 23.68 10.71 -4.03
C ILE A 266 24.56 11.60 -3.13
N SER A 267 24.85 12.83 -3.57
CA SER A 267 25.56 13.80 -2.73
C SER A 267 24.82 14.07 -1.41
N ARG A 268 25.58 14.37 -0.35
CA ARG A 268 25.02 14.67 0.97
C ARG A 268 24.06 15.86 0.93
N GLY A 269 24.39 16.91 0.19
CA GLY A 269 23.52 18.07 0.03
C GLY A 269 22.16 17.72 -0.59
N GLU A 270 22.13 16.85 -1.60
CA GLU A 270 20.86 16.37 -2.17
C GLU A 270 20.11 15.45 -1.22
N LYS A 271 20.83 14.56 -0.51
CA LYS A 271 20.21 13.71 0.52
C LYS A 271 19.52 14.55 1.59
N ASP A 272 20.19 15.59 2.09
CA ASP A 272 19.67 16.43 3.17
C ASP A 272 18.43 17.22 2.70
N LYS A 273 18.43 17.75 1.47
CA LYS A 273 17.25 18.41 0.87
C LYS A 273 16.03 17.49 0.80
N ILE A 274 16.21 16.25 0.34
CA ILE A 274 15.13 15.27 0.24
C ILE A 274 14.66 14.84 1.63
N SER A 275 15.61 14.61 2.55
CA SER A 275 15.32 14.17 3.91
C SER A 275 14.51 15.23 4.67
N ASN A 276 14.79 16.51 4.49
CA ASN A 276 14.06 17.62 5.12
C ASN A 276 12.58 17.73 4.71
N LEU A 277 12.15 17.02 3.66
CA LEU A 277 10.74 16.96 3.27
C LEU A 277 9.94 15.89 4.02
N TRP A 278 10.64 15.00 4.74
CA TRP A 278 10.06 13.89 5.50
C TRP A 278 10.47 14.00 6.97
N ASP A 279 9.50 13.87 7.88
CA ASP A 279 9.78 14.08 9.31
C ASP A 279 10.62 12.95 9.95
N PHE A 280 10.90 11.85 9.24
CA PHE A 280 11.58 10.66 9.77
C PHE A 280 12.79 10.26 8.92
N HIS A 281 13.36 9.08 9.21
CA HIS A 281 14.50 8.58 8.46
C HIS A 281 14.16 8.34 6.98
N VAL A 282 15.06 8.81 6.11
CA VAL A 282 15.00 8.65 4.66
C VAL A 282 16.29 7.97 4.21
N ASP A 283 16.13 6.80 3.59
CA ASP A 283 17.22 6.10 2.91
C ASP A 283 17.10 6.29 1.40
N ILE A 284 18.21 6.63 0.74
CA ILE A 284 18.25 6.97 -0.69
C ILE A 284 19.39 6.22 -1.36
N GLU A 285 19.06 5.38 -2.32
CA GLU A 285 19.99 4.71 -3.21
C GLU A 285 19.89 5.31 -4.62
N ALA A 286 21.04 5.63 -5.21
CA ALA A 286 21.15 6.03 -6.61
C ALA A 286 21.10 4.78 -7.50
N CYS A 287 20.19 4.76 -8.46
CA CYS A 287 20.10 3.65 -9.41
C CYS A 287 21.05 3.88 -10.58
N TYR A 288 21.85 2.86 -10.94
CA TYR A 288 22.78 2.94 -12.07
C TYR A 288 22.17 2.52 -13.41
N SER A 289 21.05 1.81 -13.39
CA SER A 289 20.27 1.48 -14.58
C SER A 289 18.79 1.35 -14.27
N VAL A 290 17.97 1.45 -15.31
CA VAL A 290 16.52 1.23 -15.24
C VAL A 290 16.24 -0.20 -14.77
N GLN A 291 16.90 -1.21 -15.37
CA GLN A 291 16.66 -2.60 -14.99
C GLN A 291 17.07 -2.88 -13.53
N GLY A 292 18.17 -2.25 -13.06
CA GLY A 292 18.59 -2.30 -11.67
C GLY A 292 17.48 -1.82 -10.73
N ALA A 293 16.95 -0.62 -10.96
CA ALA A 293 15.87 -0.04 -10.15
C ALA A 293 14.58 -0.88 -10.20
N MET A 294 14.23 -1.38 -11.38
CA MET A 294 13.06 -2.24 -11.56
C MET A 294 13.26 -3.60 -10.88
N GLY A 295 14.49 -4.09 -10.79
CA GLY A 295 14.87 -5.23 -9.96
C GLY A 295 14.59 -5.00 -8.47
N TYR A 296 14.80 -3.79 -7.96
CA TYR A 296 14.41 -3.43 -6.58
C TYR A 296 12.88 -3.45 -6.41
N ILE A 297 12.13 -2.87 -7.35
CA ILE A 297 10.66 -2.89 -7.32
C ILE A 297 10.14 -4.33 -7.36
N LYS A 298 10.64 -5.14 -8.31
CA LYS A 298 10.34 -6.57 -8.40
C LYS A 298 10.69 -7.25 -7.09
N LYS A 299 11.84 -6.96 -6.46
CA LYS A 299 12.19 -7.51 -5.15
C LYS A 299 11.14 -7.18 -4.09
N TYR A 300 10.60 -5.97 -3.99
CA TYR A 300 9.61 -5.65 -2.93
C TYR A 300 8.19 -6.12 -3.26
N LEU A 301 7.76 -6.02 -4.52
CA LEU A 301 6.49 -6.59 -4.96
C LEU A 301 6.52 -8.11 -4.89
N LEU A 302 7.60 -8.75 -5.32
CA LEU A 302 7.78 -10.20 -5.30
C LEU A 302 8.31 -10.74 -3.97
N LYS A 303 8.81 -9.91 -3.05
CA LYS A 303 8.94 -10.31 -1.63
C LYS A 303 7.58 -10.70 -1.10
N THR A 304 6.51 -10.02 -1.54
CA THR A 304 5.13 -10.47 -1.32
C THR A 304 4.75 -11.77 -2.06
N TYR A 305 5.67 -12.40 -2.83
CA TYR A 305 5.48 -13.60 -3.67
C TYR A 305 6.74 -14.51 -3.85
N GLY A 306 7.02 -15.40 -2.89
CA GLY A 306 7.47 -16.81 -3.12
C GLY A 306 8.90 -17.22 -3.55
N LYS A 307 9.29 -18.48 -3.20
CA LYS A 307 10.32 -19.36 -3.84
C LYS A 307 9.99 -20.87 -3.60
N PRO A 308 10.56 -21.86 -4.34
CA PRO A 308 10.83 -21.95 -5.78
C PRO A 308 10.11 -23.14 -6.49
N ASN A 309 9.39 -24.03 -5.79
CA ASN A 309 9.04 -25.36 -6.33
C ASN A 309 7.52 -25.59 -6.61
N VAL A 310 6.86 -24.66 -7.31
CA VAL A 310 5.56 -24.94 -7.96
C VAL A 310 5.56 -24.29 -9.34
N GLU A 311 5.37 -25.09 -10.38
CA GLU A 311 5.11 -24.55 -11.71
C GLU A 311 3.78 -23.77 -11.73
N ASN A 312 3.86 -22.57 -12.30
CA ASN A 312 2.77 -21.66 -12.63
C ASN A 312 2.14 -20.75 -11.55
N VAL A 313 2.32 -20.90 -10.22
CA VAL A 313 1.93 -19.83 -9.27
C VAL A 313 2.70 -19.85 -7.90
N PRO A 314 3.52 -18.83 -7.54
CA PRO A 314 4.27 -18.78 -6.26
C PRO A 314 3.42 -18.52 -4.99
N ARG A 315 3.76 -19.08 -3.82
CA ARG A 315 3.18 -18.78 -2.46
C ARG A 315 3.84 -17.58 -1.77
N ILE A 316 3.28 -17.03 -0.67
CA ILE A 316 3.98 -16.05 0.18
C ILE A 316 4.97 -16.84 1.05
N THR A 317 6.28 -16.56 1.00
CA THR A 317 7.31 -17.42 1.63
C THR A 317 8.27 -16.69 2.56
N SER A 318 8.01 -15.43 2.91
CA SER A 318 8.74 -14.78 3.99
C SER A 318 7.77 -14.22 5.01
N ASP A 319 8.04 -14.42 6.29
CA ASP A 319 7.16 -13.97 7.38
C ASP A 319 6.87 -12.47 7.27
N LYS A 320 7.87 -11.67 6.86
CA LYS A 320 7.73 -10.22 6.62
C LYS A 320 6.74 -9.89 5.50
N ALA A 321 6.73 -10.69 4.45
CA ALA A 321 5.84 -10.51 3.32
C ALA A 321 4.41 -10.91 3.62
N GLU A 322 4.24 -11.99 4.38
CA GLU A 322 2.95 -12.39 4.88
C GLU A 322 2.40 -11.33 5.82
N PHE A 323 3.23 -10.85 6.74
CA PHE A 323 2.87 -9.80 7.67
C PHE A 323 2.47 -8.50 6.98
N THR A 324 3.25 -8.07 5.98
CA THR A 324 2.89 -6.93 5.14
C THR A 324 1.55 -7.15 4.44
N THR A 325 1.33 -8.34 3.87
CA THR A 325 0.10 -8.62 3.11
C THR A 325 -1.12 -8.73 4.01
N SER A 326 -0.97 -9.28 5.22
CA SER A 326 -2.04 -9.35 6.22
C SER A 326 -2.43 -7.96 6.70
N LEU A 327 -1.48 -7.06 6.95
CA LEU A 327 -1.77 -5.66 7.32
C LEU A 327 -2.41 -4.86 6.17
N LEU A 328 -1.95 -5.06 4.93
CA LEU A 328 -2.58 -4.45 3.75
C LEU A 328 -4.01 -4.96 3.52
N TRP A 329 -4.26 -6.25 3.81
CA TRP A 329 -5.60 -6.83 3.81
C TRP A 329 -6.46 -6.23 4.92
N LEU A 330 -5.96 -6.23 6.16
CA LEU A 330 -6.61 -5.70 7.34
C LEU A 330 -7.03 -4.25 7.11
N PHE A 331 -6.10 -3.37 6.72
CA PHE A 331 -6.35 -1.94 6.53
C PHE A 331 -6.89 -1.56 5.14
N ARG A 332 -7.24 -2.55 4.30
CA ARG A 332 -7.78 -2.36 2.94
C ARG A 332 -6.90 -1.44 2.08
N LYS A 333 -5.58 -1.52 2.24
CA LYS A 333 -4.62 -0.65 1.54
C LYS A 333 -4.20 -1.22 0.20
N GLN A 334 -4.01 -0.34 -0.76
CA GLN A 334 -3.42 -0.72 -2.04
C GLN A 334 -1.95 -1.11 -1.81
N SER A 335 -1.51 -2.26 -2.34
CA SER A 335 -0.13 -2.74 -2.15
C SER A 335 0.89 -1.82 -2.81
N PHE A 336 0.56 -1.35 -4.03
CA PHE A 336 1.45 -0.53 -4.83
C PHE A 336 0.68 0.45 -5.72
N ALA A 337 1.35 1.53 -6.11
CA ALA A 337 0.83 2.52 -7.04
C ALA A 337 1.92 2.90 -8.05
N VAL A 338 1.51 3.09 -9.29
CA VAL A 338 2.38 3.49 -10.41
C VAL A 338 1.78 4.73 -11.05
N SER A 339 2.60 5.72 -11.39
CA SER A 339 2.14 6.91 -12.12
C SER A 339 1.57 6.52 -13.48
N GLY A 340 0.40 7.07 -13.82
CA GLY A 340 -0.21 6.92 -15.15
C GLY A 340 0.57 7.69 -16.22
N GLY A 341 0.41 7.28 -17.48
CA GLY A 341 1.15 7.83 -18.62
C GLY A 341 2.61 7.38 -18.61
N GLY A 342 2.89 6.27 -19.32
CA GLY A 342 4.18 6.09 -19.96
C GLY A 342 5.42 5.94 -19.09
N TRP A 343 5.48 4.97 -18.18
CA TRP A 343 6.78 4.34 -17.91
C TRP A 343 7.33 3.69 -19.20
N SER A 344 6.42 3.28 -20.08
CA SER A 344 6.66 2.84 -21.47
C SER A 344 7.05 3.98 -22.41
N ASP A 345 6.49 5.19 -22.26
CA ASP A 345 6.65 6.25 -23.27
C ASP A 345 8.05 6.90 -23.21
N LEU A 346 8.79 6.70 -22.12
CA LEU A 346 10.20 7.08 -21.97
C LEU A 346 11.17 6.00 -22.47
N ILE A 347 10.68 4.82 -22.88
CA ILE A 347 11.47 3.72 -23.44
C ILE A 347 10.80 3.27 -24.73
N THR A 348 11.19 3.92 -25.83
CA THR A 348 10.61 3.86 -27.18
C THR A 348 10.04 2.49 -27.61
N TYR A 349 8.84 2.56 -28.21
CA TYR A 349 8.09 1.54 -28.99
C TYR A 349 7.39 0.40 -28.24
N GLY A 350 6.05 0.48 -28.23
CA GLY A 350 5.18 -0.69 -28.40
C GLY A 350 4.24 -1.04 -27.24
N VAL A 351 2.94 -1.01 -27.56
CA VAL A 351 1.84 -1.78 -26.96
C VAL A 351 1.03 -1.10 -25.83
N THR A 352 -0.05 -0.48 -26.30
CA THR A 352 -1.47 -0.52 -25.88
C THR A 352 -1.85 -0.34 -24.40
N GLN A 353 -2.53 0.78 -24.16
CA GLN A 353 -3.37 1.05 -23.00
C GLN A 353 -4.48 -0.02 -22.88
N THR A 354 -4.68 -0.58 -21.69
CA THR A 354 -6.01 -1.08 -21.32
C THR A 354 -6.86 0.12 -20.97
N ASP A 355 -7.64 0.55 -21.95
CA ASP A 355 -8.73 1.48 -21.75
C ASP A 355 -9.88 0.73 -21.04
N ILE A 356 -10.56 1.41 -20.12
CA ILE A 356 -11.72 0.88 -19.36
C ILE A 356 -13.01 0.98 -20.19
N SER A 357 -12.91 1.51 -21.41
CA SER A 357 -13.99 1.62 -22.39
C SER A 357 -14.38 0.29 -23.07
N ASP A 358 -13.60 -0.79 -22.94
CA ASP A 358 -13.92 -2.09 -23.55
C ASP A 358 -15.00 -2.91 -22.78
N PHE A 359 -15.70 -2.31 -21.82
CA PHE A 359 -16.81 -2.94 -21.08
C PHE A 359 -18.02 -2.03 -20.84
N CYS A 360 -18.28 -1.07 -21.73
CA CYS A 360 -19.57 -0.37 -21.80
C CYS A 360 -20.14 -0.42 -23.22
#